data_AF-A0A8X6M6S5-F1
#
_entry.id   AF-A0A8X6M6S5-F1
#
_cell.length_a   1.000
_cell.length_b   1.000
_cell.length_c   1.000
_cell.angle_alpha   90.00
_cell.angle_beta   90.00
_cell.angle_gamma   90.00
#
_symmetry.space_group_name_H-M   'P 1'
#
loop_
_entity.id
_entity.type
_entity.pdbx_description
1 polymer ?
#
loop_
_entity_poly.entity_id
_entity_poly.type
_entity_poly.pdbx_seq_one_letter_code
_entity_poly.pdbx_strand_id
1 'polypeptide(L)'
;MIAIIYMYLWSHLIFDDLDSFYRNLTQYYFEKKNYSSRKVNKMVSTVVWPQSSVNFMSAEIEKTEVYRKLLINLQDLVMDPSVSCDALEDQMRKLISESGYKQKLRNLVYQFIAKDPNLKNEIQQRKEPLEYIQKAQINWEHRITKSLNNMSNELGLVFSRKRPVSEQIEFEAKWSELGSEDMDLSRFRPVYSPKDFLEVLINVKSPNIGLVMNPDPGPSTYWSLIKVPLKVKSFHQMRLQFEEMAGYIDHLGLNILPFSNSDSSKKCLKERVSLGKHVLEANQASLAREFCKKGCPATLRADLWSLILGVDICGAHKLNFKHLKSCVFQHDLLIDKLIFKDIHLTASNDDQYFVFEDLLYQILLVFSRDTSMTSHFDLSSANPPKAVVRGTHTTVTYPPNGVIPFHGFSMYVAPLCYIYEDPITLYHIFRELYVRYFFRLHNLSSHPQGILSLALSFETLLDEVEPQLAYYFSAHDIYPLKIAIKWIIKAFSGCLATDQILQLWDCILAYDTTEIIVILAVGIMSLRKPILLQAENQATVENILADISGVKVIPVLHGMLSNAHHHHHGGSTFSR
;
A
#
# COMPACT_ATOMS: atom_id res chain seq x y z
N MET A 1 -24.07 30.35 17.67
CA MET A 1 -22.64 30.47 17.31
C MET A 1 -21.95 29.13 17.10
N ILE A 2 -21.65 28.30 18.11
CA ILE A 2 -20.98 26.99 17.91
C ILE A 2 -21.73 26.10 16.89
N ALA A 3 -23.07 26.06 16.95
CA ALA A 3 -23.88 25.34 15.97
C ALA A 3 -23.80 25.92 14.53
N ILE A 4 -23.58 27.24 14.39
CA ILE A 4 -23.41 27.92 13.10
C ILE A 4 -22.02 27.63 12.54
N ILE A 5 -20.99 27.66 13.40
CA ILE A 5 -19.61 27.26 13.08
C ILE A 5 -19.57 25.80 12.59
N TYR A 6 -20.24 24.90 13.29
CA TYR A 6 -20.40 23.51 12.87
C TYR A 6 -21.20 23.37 11.55
N MET A 7 -22.34 24.05 11.42
CA MET A 7 -23.16 24.05 10.20
C MET A 7 -22.37 24.56 8.98
N TYR A 8 -21.46 25.51 9.20
CA TYR A 8 -20.65 26.16 8.17
C TYR A 8 -19.44 25.31 7.73
N LEU A 9 -18.76 24.67 8.69
CA LEU A 9 -17.61 23.79 8.47
C LEU A 9 -17.92 22.55 7.63
N TRP A 10 -19.16 22.07 7.69
CA TRP A 10 -19.56 20.83 7.02
C TRP A 10 -20.32 21.06 5.72
N SER A 11 -21.00 22.21 5.57
CA SER A 11 -21.73 22.58 4.35
C SER A 11 -20.79 23.03 3.22
N HIS A 12 -19.84 23.93 3.46
CA HIS A 12 -19.12 24.65 2.39
C HIS A 12 -17.65 24.25 2.15
N LEU A 13 -17.14 23.30 2.91
CA LEU A 13 -15.70 23.15 3.10
C LEU A 13 -15.15 21.85 2.56
N ILE A 14 -15.86 20.76 2.80
CA ILE A 14 -15.33 19.41 2.61
C ILE A 14 -15.95 18.75 1.36
N PHE A 15 -17.14 19.17 0.92
CA PHE A 15 -17.98 18.40 0.00
C PHE A 15 -18.60 19.20 -1.15
N ASP A 16 -18.06 20.36 -1.51
CA ASP A 16 -18.58 21.17 -2.65
C ASP A 16 -18.59 20.39 -4.00
N ASP A 17 -17.87 19.25 -4.11
CA ASP A 17 -17.92 18.32 -5.27
C ASP A 17 -18.63 16.98 -4.97
N LEU A 18 -19.27 16.84 -3.80
CA LEU A 18 -19.99 15.63 -3.35
C LEU A 18 -21.40 16.02 -2.89
N ASP A 19 -22.18 16.60 -3.81
CA ASP A 19 -23.52 17.22 -3.64
C ASP A 19 -24.59 16.35 -2.95
N SER A 20 -24.35 15.05 -2.73
CA SER A 20 -25.25 14.20 -1.94
C SER A 20 -24.99 14.28 -0.42
N PHE A 21 -23.72 14.44 -0.04
CA PHE A 21 -23.24 14.34 1.33
C PHE A 21 -23.85 15.47 2.18
N TYR A 22 -24.03 16.62 1.51
CA TYR A 22 -24.69 17.81 2.00
C TYR A 22 -26.12 17.54 2.52
N ARG A 23 -26.92 16.70 1.85
CA ARG A 23 -28.33 16.47 2.24
C ARG A 23 -28.47 15.63 3.50
N ASN A 24 -27.65 14.58 3.59
CA ASN A 24 -27.69 13.57 4.65
C ASN A 24 -27.18 14.13 6.00
N LEU A 25 -26.00 14.77 6.03
CA LEU A 25 -25.47 15.37 7.26
C LEU A 25 -26.34 16.53 7.78
N THR A 26 -26.91 17.33 6.87
CA THR A 26 -27.83 18.41 7.22
C THR A 26 -29.09 17.84 7.90
N GLN A 27 -29.68 16.77 7.33
CA GLN A 27 -30.84 16.09 7.92
C GLN A 27 -30.55 15.49 9.31
N TYR A 28 -29.40 14.83 9.51
CA TYR A 28 -28.98 14.32 10.82
C TYR A 28 -28.89 15.41 11.91
N TYR A 29 -28.36 16.59 11.56
CA TYR A 29 -28.26 17.71 12.50
C TYR A 29 -29.61 18.37 12.80
N PHE A 30 -30.54 18.40 11.83
CA PHE A 30 -31.91 18.90 12.05
C PHE A 30 -32.75 17.95 12.91
N GLU A 31 -32.60 16.63 12.73
CA GLU A 31 -33.32 15.60 13.51
C GLU A 31 -32.83 15.52 14.97
N LYS A 32 -31.53 15.71 15.23
CA LYS A 32 -30.97 15.66 16.60
C LYS A 32 -31.25 16.92 17.44
N LYS A 33 -31.79 17.99 16.84
CA LYS A 33 -32.04 19.29 17.51
C LYS A 33 -33.48 19.84 17.40
N ASN A 34 -34.47 19.06 16.95
CA ASN A 34 -35.89 19.48 16.87
C ASN A 34 -36.13 20.77 16.05
N TYR A 35 -35.48 20.94 14.90
CA TYR A 35 -35.77 22.07 14.00
C TYR A 35 -36.43 21.58 12.69
N SER A 36 -37.59 22.18 12.36
CA SER A 36 -38.46 21.78 11.25
C SER A 36 -37.79 21.99 9.88
N SER A 37 -37.68 20.92 9.11
CA SER A 37 -37.03 20.83 7.80
C SER A 37 -38.03 21.00 6.65
N ARG A 38 -38.13 22.22 6.11
CA ARG A 38 -38.78 22.48 4.80
C ARG A 38 -38.05 23.55 4.02
N LYS A 39 -37.03 23.15 3.25
CA LYS A 39 -36.58 23.73 1.96
C LYS A 39 -35.15 23.28 1.64
N VAL A 40 -34.97 22.08 1.11
CA VAL A 40 -33.77 21.73 0.33
C VAL A 40 -34.20 20.71 -0.72
N ASN A 41 -34.57 21.16 -1.92
CA ASN A 41 -34.69 20.29 -3.08
C ASN A 41 -34.65 21.11 -4.38
N LYS A 42 -33.55 21.02 -5.13
CA LYS A 42 -33.56 20.86 -6.59
C LYS A 42 -32.19 20.48 -7.17
N MET A 43 -32.21 19.38 -7.94
CA MET A 43 -31.39 18.97 -9.11
C MET A 43 -29.85 19.09 -9.07
N VAL A 44 -29.17 17.94 -8.92
CA VAL A 44 -28.13 17.34 -9.82
C VAL A 44 -28.08 15.82 -9.47
N SER A 45 -27.75 14.95 -10.43
CA SER A 45 -27.60 13.50 -10.24
C SER A 45 -26.43 13.17 -9.31
N THR A 46 -26.72 12.88 -8.05
CA THR A 46 -25.71 12.77 -6.97
C THR A 46 -25.57 11.37 -6.41
N VAL A 47 -24.34 10.86 -6.38
CA VAL A 47 -23.91 9.66 -5.64
C VAL A 47 -24.22 9.84 -4.16
N VAL A 48 -25.28 9.19 -3.63
CA VAL A 48 -25.71 9.30 -2.22
C VAL A 48 -24.73 8.58 -1.28
N TRP A 49 -23.96 9.34 -0.49
CA TRP A 49 -23.11 8.78 0.57
C TRP A 49 -23.95 8.23 1.74
N PRO A 50 -23.61 7.03 2.26
CA PRO A 50 -24.26 6.48 3.44
C PRO A 50 -24.08 7.41 4.66
N GLN A 51 -25.17 7.69 5.38
CA GLN A 51 -25.14 8.55 6.58
C GLN A 51 -24.15 8.03 7.64
N SER A 52 -24.00 6.70 7.74
CA SER A 52 -23.03 6.05 8.64
C SER A 52 -21.59 6.46 8.33
N SER A 53 -21.19 6.43 7.06
CA SER A 53 -19.85 6.82 6.60
C SER A 53 -19.57 8.29 6.83
N VAL A 54 -20.58 9.12 6.58
CA VAL A 54 -20.56 10.56 6.85
C VAL A 54 -20.31 10.81 8.34
N ASN A 55 -21.09 10.19 9.22
CA ASN A 55 -20.97 10.33 10.67
C ASN A 55 -19.60 9.84 11.18
N PHE A 56 -19.11 8.73 10.63
CA PHE A 56 -17.79 8.20 10.96
C PHE A 56 -16.68 9.19 10.62
N MET A 57 -16.64 9.68 9.38
CA MET A 57 -15.62 10.65 8.96
C MET A 57 -15.67 11.95 9.77
N SER A 58 -16.87 12.41 10.14
CA SER A 58 -17.01 13.56 11.05
C SER A 58 -16.40 13.31 12.41
N ALA A 59 -16.70 12.17 13.04
CA ALA A 59 -16.13 11.82 14.33
C ALA A 59 -14.60 11.66 14.28
N GLU A 60 -14.04 11.13 13.18
CA GLU A 60 -12.59 11.02 13.02
C GLU A 60 -11.92 12.37 12.77
N ILE A 61 -12.52 13.26 11.96
CA ILE A 61 -11.99 14.61 11.74
C ILE A 61 -11.94 15.42 13.03
N GLU A 62 -12.94 15.30 13.89
CA GLU A 62 -12.98 16.00 15.19
C GLU A 62 -11.81 15.66 16.11
N LYS A 63 -11.22 14.46 15.96
CA LYS A 63 -10.05 14.02 16.74
C LYS A 63 -8.74 14.64 16.23
N THR A 64 -8.74 15.22 15.03
CA THR A 64 -7.51 15.71 14.38
C THR A 64 -7.02 17.03 14.95
N GLU A 65 -5.71 17.27 14.85
CA GLU A 65 -5.11 18.55 15.19
C GLU A 65 -5.57 19.69 14.27
N VAL A 66 -5.85 19.37 13.00
CA VAL A 66 -6.42 20.30 12.01
C VAL A 66 -7.73 20.87 12.53
N TYR A 67 -8.64 20.01 12.98
CA TYR A 67 -9.93 20.41 13.53
C TYR A 67 -9.78 21.24 14.80
N ARG A 68 -8.92 20.81 15.73
CA ARG A 68 -8.68 21.55 16.98
C ARG A 68 -8.16 22.96 16.72
N LYS A 69 -7.18 23.12 15.84
CA LYS A 69 -6.61 24.44 15.48
C LYS A 69 -7.63 25.32 14.77
N LEU A 70 -8.41 24.75 13.86
CA LEU A 70 -9.49 25.45 13.19
C LEU A 70 -10.54 25.96 14.18
N LEU A 71 -10.92 25.13 15.16
CA LEU A 71 -11.88 25.52 16.20
C LEU A 71 -11.35 26.67 17.07
N ILE A 72 -10.07 26.63 17.48
CA ILE A 72 -9.44 27.71 18.24
C ILE A 72 -9.47 29.02 17.45
N ASN A 73 -9.04 29.00 16.18
CA ASN A 73 -9.03 30.21 15.36
C ASN A 73 -10.44 30.77 15.10
N LEU A 74 -11.45 29.89 14.98
CA LEU A 74 -12.85 30.30 14.85
C LEU A 74 -13.40 30.86 16.15
N GLN A 75 -12.96 30.34 17.30
CA GLN A 75 -13.30 30.92 18.61
C GLN A 75 -12.68 32.30 18.77
N ASP A 76 -11.41 32.47 18.42
CA ASP A 76 -10.72 33.76 18.48
C ASP A 76 -11.42 34.80 17.59
N LEU A 77 -11.81 34.42 16.37
CA LEU A 77 -12.57 35.29 15.46
C LEU A 77 -13.92 35.73 16.05
N VAL A 78 -14.61 34.81 16.75
CA VAL A 78 -15.91 35.10 17.38
C VAL A 78 -15.75 35.98 18.63
N MET A 79 -14.63 35.86 19.33
CA MET A 79 -14.33 36.64 20.53
C MET A 79 -13.74 38.02 20.20
N ASP A 80 -13.42 38.30 18.93
CA ASP A 80 -12.89 39.57 18.49
C ASP A 80 -13.99 40.65 18.49
N PRO A 81 -13.88 41.69 19.35
CA PRO A 81 -14.90 42.74 19.48
C PRO A 81 -15.02 43.63 18.23
N SER A 82 -14.09 43.54 17.26
CA SER A 82 -14.16 44.25 15.99
C SER A 82 -15.03 43.56 14.93
N VAL A 83 -15.43 42.32 15.18
CA VAL A 83 -16.22 41.51 14.24
C VAL A 83 -17.71 41.62 14.56
N SER A 84 -18.47 42.25 13.66
CA SER A 84 -19.93 42.32 13.81
C SER A 84 -20.58 40.96 13.51
N CYS A 85 -21.74 40.69 14.14
CA CYS A 85 -22.52 39.48 13.87
C CYS A 85 -22.89 39.32 12.39
N ASP A 86 -23.11 40.45 11.69
CA ASP A 86 -23.50 40.46 10.27
C ASP A 86 -22.31 40.14 9.34
N ALA A 87 -21.07 40.44 9.76
CA ALA A 87 -19.85 40.15 8.99
C ALA A 87 -19.20 38.80 9.36
N LEU A 88 -19.66 38.15 10.43
CA LEU A 88 -19.04 36.95 10.97
C LEU A 88 -18.99 35.79 9.96
N GLU A 89 -20.07 35.57 9.20
CA GLU A 89 -20.11 34.49 8.20
C GLU A 89 -19.08 34.70 7.09
N ASP A 90 -18.95 35.92 6.57
CA ASP A 90 -17.99 36.27 5.53
C ASP A 90 -16.55 36.23 6.04
N GLN A 91 -16.32 36.63 7.28
CA GLN A 91 -14.99 36.52 7.88
C GLN A 91 -14.60 35.07 8.19
N MET A 92 -15.56 34.23 8.58
CA MET A 92 -15.34 32.79 8.70
C MET A 92 -15.00 32.16 7.34
N ARG A 93 -15.74 32.51 6.28
CA ARG A 93 -15.45 32.14 4.88
C ARG A 93 -14.02 32.49 4.49
N LYS A 94 -13.63 33.73 4.77
CA LYS A 94 -12.32 34.28 4.48
C LYS A 94 -11.22 33.55 5.26
N LEU A 95 -11.38 33.41 6.57
CA LEU A 95 -10.43 32.67 7.42
C LEU A 95 -10.20 31.26 6.87
N ILE A 96 -11.27 30.53 6.59
CA ILE A 96 -11.23 29.14 6.13
C ILE A 96 -10.55 28.98 4.77
N SER A 97 -10.79 29.91 3.84
CA SER A 97 -10.24 29.87 2.49
C SER A 97 -8.78 30.34 2.44
N GLU A 98 -8.43 31.40 3.15
CA GLU A 98 -7.08 31.99 3.14
C GLU A 98 -6.07 31.23 4.03
N SER A 99 -6.53 30.56 5.08
CA SER A 99 -5.66 29.78 6.00
C SER A 99 -5.29 28.37 5.50
N GLY A 100 -5.86 27.94 4.38
CA GLY A 100 -5.65 26.60 3.83
C GLY A 100 -6.35 25.46 4.60
N TYR A 101 -7.18 25.74 5.61
CA TYR A 101 -7.94 24.69 6.31
C TYR A 101 -8.88 23.92 5.38
N LYS A 102 -9.45 24.60 4.37
CA LYS A 102 -10.26 23.95 3.32
C LYS A 102 -9.54 22.77 2.70
N GLN A 103 -8.30 23.00 2.29
CA GLN A 103 -7.52 21.97 1.62
C GLN A 103 -7.08 20.86 2.58
N LYS A 104 -6.70 21.21 3.82
CA LYS A 104 -6.34 20.22 4.84
C LYS A 104 -7.50 19.26 5.16
N LEU A 105 -8.72 19.78 5.29
CA LEU A 105 -9.91 18.94 5.53
C LEU A 105 -10.25 18.07 4.31
N ARG A 106 -10.13 18.61 3.09
CA ARG A 106 -10.31 17.83 1.85
C ARG A 106 -9.32 16.68 1.76
N ASN A 107 -8.05 16.93 2.08
CA ASN A 107 -7.03 15.88 2.13
C ASN A 107 -7.38 14.82 3.18
N LEU A 108 -7.84 15.20 4.38
CA LEU A 108 -8.26 14.23 5.41
C LEU A 108 -9.39 13.31 4.92
N VAL A 109 -10.45 13.88 4.32
CA VAL A 109 -11.54 13.06 3.74
C VAL A 109 -11.04 12.16 2.65
N TYR A 110 -10.20 12.69 1.75
CA TYR A 110 -9.57 11.89 0.73
C TYR A 110 -8.79 10.70 1.33
N GLN A 111 -8.03 10.91 2.42
CA GLN A 111 -7.31 9.82 3.10
C GLN A 111 -8.24 8.78 3.72
N PHE A 112 -9.39 9.16 4.30
CA PHE A 112 -10.35 8.20 4.82
C PHE A 112 -10.95 7.34 3.71
N ILE A 113 -11.34 7.95 2.58
CA ILE A 113 -11.88 7.24 1.42
C ILE A 113 -10.85 6.28 0.82
N ALA A 114 -9.59 6.72 0.76
CA ALA A 114 -8.50 5.89 0.27
C ALA A 114 -8.21 4.68 1.17
N LYS A 115 -8.29 4.84 2.49
CA LYS A 115 -8.07 3.76 3.46
C LYS A 115 -9.22 2.75 3.48
N ASP A 116 -10.46 3.23 3.38
CA ASP A 116 -11.65 2.39 3.32
C ASP A 116 -12.57 2.77 2.14
N PRO A 117 -12.39 2.12 0.98
CA PRO A 117 -13.27 2.30 -0.16
C PRO A 117 -14.74 1.93 0.14
N ASN A 118 -15.00 1.08 1.14
CA ASN A 118 -16.36 0.68 1.51
C ASN A 118 -17.14 1.79 2.20
N LEU A 119 -16.51 2.91 2.59
CA LEU A 119 -17.23 4.09 3.05
C LEU A 119 -18.24 4.62 2.00
N LYS A 120 -18.07 4.27 0.72
CA LYS A 120 -19.04 4.60 -0.35
C LYS A 120 -20.25 3.67 -0.39
N ASN A 121 -20.21 2.53 0.29
CA ASN A 121 -21.22 1.48 0.24
C ASN A 121 -22.13 1.51 1.48
N GLU A 122 -23.45 1.39 1.31
CA GLU A 122 -24.40 1.37 2.44
C GLU A 122 -24.30 0.10 3.29
N ILE A 123 -23.80 -0.99 2.71
CA ILE A 123 -23.72 -2.30 3.37
C ILE A 123 -22.35 -2.43 4.04
N GLN A 124 -22.33 -2.60 5.37
CA GLN A 124 -21.15 -3.05 6.10
C GLN A 124 -20.73 -4.42 5.57
N GLN A 125 -19.70 -4.45 4.73
CA GLN A 125 -19.14 -5.70 4.23
C GLN A 125 -18.41 -6.42 5.38
N ARG A 126 -18.54 -7.75 5.44
CA ARG A 126 -17.71 -8.58 6.32
C ARG A 126 -16.23 -8.36 5.98
N LYS A 127 -15.33 -8.48 6.98
CA LYS A 127 -13.86 -8.43 6.79
C LYS A 127 -13.37 -9.30 5.61
N GLU A 128 -13.97 -10.48 5.47
CA GLU A 128 -13.83 -11.36 4.30
C GLU A 128 -15.21 -11.92 3.93
N PRO A 129 -15.74 -11.63 2.74
CA PRO A 129 -17.07 -12.11 2.32
C PRO A 129 -17.10 -13.62 2.02
N LEU A 130 -15.99 -14.23 1.61
CA LEU A 130 -15.94 -15.65 1.22
C LEU A 130 -15.46 -16.54 2.37
N GLU A 131 -16.37 -17.33 2.95
CA GLU A 131 -16.09 -18.15 4.15
C GLU A 131 -14.93 -19.13 3.98
N TYR A 132 -14.76 -19.73 2.80
CA TYR A 132 -13.66 -20.66 2.54
C TYR A 132 -12.30 -19.95 2.49
N ILE A 133 -12.24 -18.69 2.04
CA ILE A 133 -11.03 -17.85 2.08
C ILE A 133 -10.78 -17.41 3.53
N GLN A 134 -11.82 -17.00 4.25
CA GLN A 134 -11.71 -16.66 5.67
C GLN A 134 -11.12 -17.82 6.48
N LYS A 135 -11.60 -19.05 6.25
CA LYS A 135 -11.06 -20.26 6.88
C LYS A 135 -9.60 -20.51 6.50
N ALA A 136 -9.23 -20.31 5.23
CA ALA A 136 -7.84 -20.43 4.79
C ALA A 136 -6.93 -19.40 5.47
N GLN A 137 -7.37 -18.15 5.59
CA GLN A 137 -6.65 -17.10 6.31
C GLN A 137 -6.44 -17.44 7.79
N ILE A 138 -7.50 -17.88 8.48
CA ILE A 138 -7.40 -18.31 9.89
C ILE A 138 -6.45 -19.49 10.05
N ASN A 139 -6.48 -20.48 9.15
CA ASN A 139 -5.55 -21.60 9.18
C ASN A 139 -4.11 -21.16 8.95
N TRP A 140 -3.90 -20.19 8.07
CA TRP A 140 -2.59 -19.61 7.81
C TRP A 140 -2.03 -18.89 9.05
N GLU A 141 -2.85 -18.08 9.71
CA GLU A 141 -2.50 -17.40 10.97
C GLU A 141 -2.11 -18.40 12.07
N HIS A 142 -2.86 -19.49 12.21
CA HIS A 142 -2.53 -20.57 13.14
C HIS A 142 -1.19 -21.23 12.80
N ARG A 143 -0.88 -21.45 11.51
CA ARG A 143 0.41 -22.01 11.09
C ARG A 143 1.58 -21.09 11.42
N ILE A 144 1.45 -19.79 11.16
CA ILE A 144 2.46 -18.78 11.53
C ILE A 144 2.65 -18.76 13.05
N THR A 145 1.56 -18.67 13.81
CA THR A 145 1.60 -18.63 15.29
C THR A 145 2.23 -19.90 15.86
N LYS A 146 1.91 -21.07 15.29
CA LYS A 146 2.53 -22.35 15.68
C LYS A 146 4.02 -22.38 15.37
N SER A 147 4.44 -21.90 14.20
CA SER A 147 5.87 -21.79 13.81
C SER A 147 6.65 -20.94 14.82
N LEU A 148 6.08 -19.79 15.20
CA LEU A 148 6.66 -18.88 16.18
C LEU A 148 6.76 -19.49 17.59
N ASN A 149 5.72 -20.17 18.06
CA ASN A 149 5.74 -20.91 19.34
C ASN A 149 6.75 -22.04 19.34
N ASN A 150 6.84 -22.80 18.25
CA ASN A 150 7.82 -23.88 18.11
C ASN A 150 9.24 -23.33 18.20
N MET A 151 9.54 -22.21 17.52
CA MET A 151 10.84 -21.54 17.60
C MET A 151 11.15 -21.05 19.03
N SER A 152 10.19 -20.42 19.70
CA SER A 152 10.33 -20.01 21.11
C SER A 152 10.68 -21.19 22.01
N ASN A 153 10.02 -22.34 21.85
CA ASN A 153 10.28 -23.54 22.63
C ASN A 153 11.62 -24.20 22.29
N GLU A 154 11.95 -24.31 20.99
CA GLU A 154 13.21 -24.91 20.49
C GLU A 154 14.44 -24.12 20.95
N LEU A 155 14.35 -22.79 20.97
CA LEU A 155 15.43 -21.91 21.39
C LEU A 155 15.43 -21.61 22.90
N GLY A 156 14.40 -22.05 23.65
CA GLY A 156 14.25 -21.74 25.07
C GLY A 156 13.95 -20.26 25.36
N LEU A 157 13.53 -19.49 24.36
CA LEU A 157 13.32 -18.04 24.44
C LEU A 157 11.89 -17.69 24.84
N VAL A 158 11.69 -16.56 25.50
CA VAL A 158 10.37 -15.95 25.73
C VAL A 158 10.01 -15.00 24.60
N PHE A 159 8.72 -14.75 24.38
CA PHE A 159 8.29 -13.77 23.38
C PHE A 159 8.66 -12.34 23.73
N SER A 160 8.64 -12.01 25.02
CA SER A 160 8.95 -10.69 25.55
C SER A 160 9.61 -10.83 26.91
N ARG A 161 10.69 -10.10 27.14
CA ARG A 161 11.24 -9.81 28.47
C ARG A 161 11.51 -8.32 28.61
N LYS A 162 11.34 -7.80 29.81
CA LYS A 162 11.83 -6.46 30.14
C LYS A 162 13.35 -6.52 30.22
N ARG A 163 14.05 -5.63 29.51
CA ARG A 163 15.51 -5.54 29.58
C ARG A 163 15.94 -4.98 30.95
N PRO A 164 17.00 -5.52 31.58
CA PRO A 164 17.68 -4.86 32.69
C PRO A 164 18.12 -3.44 32.32
N VAL A 165 18.25 -2.56 33.31
CA VAL A 165 18.61 -1.14 33.06
C VAL A 165 19.97 -1.01 32.38
N SER A 166 20.93 -1.89 32.71
CA SER A 166 22.25 -1.92 32.04
C SER A 166 22.14 -2.20 30.55
N GLU A 167 21.36 -3.22 30.16
CA GLU A 167 21.11 -3.55 28.75
C GLU A 167 20.37 -2.40 28.03
N GLN A 168 19.46 -1.70 28.73
CA GLN A 168 18.77 -0.54 28.14
C GLN A 168 19.74 0.59 27.80
N ILE A 169 20.65 0.94 28.73
CA ILE A 169 21.66 1.99 28.52
C ILE A 169 22.61 1.62 27.38
N GLU A 170 23.07 0.37 27.34
CA GLU A 170 23.95 -0.11 26.27
C GLU A 170 23.26 -0.06 24.90
N PHE A 171 22.03 -0.56 24.82
CA PHE A 171 21.28 -0.58 23.58
C PHE A 171 20.89 0.84 23.11
N GLU A 172 20.60 1.75 24.04
CA GLU A 172 20.38 3.16 23.72
C GLU A 172 21.66 3.83 23.18
N ALA A 173 22.81 3.53 23.77
CA ALA A 173 24.10 4.05 23.31
C ALA A 173 24.47 3.59 21.89
N LYS A 174 24.08 2.36 21.53
CA LYS A 174 24.35 1.76 20.21
C LYS A 174 23.22 1.96 19.18
N TRP A 175 22.17 2.71 19.49
CA TRP A 175 20.99 2.83 18.62
C TRP A 175 21.30 3.25 17.17
N SER A 176 22.36 4.02 16.97
CA SER A 176 22.79 4.49 15.65
C SER A 176 23.72 3.53 14.91
N GLU A 177 24.17 2.45 15.56
CA GLU A 177 25.19 1.50 15.08
C GLU A 177 24.77 0.04 15.36
N LEU A 178 23.47 -0.23 15.25
CA LEU A 178 22.88 -1.56 15.53
C LEU A 178 23.39 -2.66 14.58
N GLY A 179 23.84 -2.32 13.37
CA GLY A 179 24.47 -3.26 12.43
C GLY A 179 25.86 -3.72 12.84
N SER A 180 26.49 -3.03 13.80
CA SER A 180 27.77 -3.47 14.39
C SER A 180 27.60 -4.48 15.53
N GLU A 181 26.36 -4.75 15.96
CA GLU A 181 26.11 -5.71 17.04
C GLU A 181 26.37 -7.16 16.59
N ASP A 182 27.38 -7.78 17.19
CA ASP A 182 27.63 -9.21 17.00
C ASP A 182 26.57 -10.04 17.73
N MET A 183 25.61 -10.54 16.97
CA MET A 183 24.48 -11.32 17.47
C MET A 183 24.47 -12.69 16.78
N ASP A 184 24.59 -13.76 17.58
CA ASP A 184 24.45 -15.11 17.04
C ASP A 184 22.99 -15.37 16.63
N LEU A 185 22.75 -15.25 15.33
CA LEU A 185 21.47 -15.50 14.67
C LEU A 185 21.50 -16.79 13.83
N SER A 186 22.49 -17.68 14.04
CA SER A 186 22.64 -18.92 13.28
C SER A 186 21.43 -19.86 13.44
N ARG A 187 20.86 -19.89 14.65
CA ARG A 187 19.70 -20.74 15.00
C ARG A 187 18.35 -20.13 14.61
N PHE A 188 18.32 -18.85 14.22
CA PHE A 188 17.08 -18.18 13.80
C PHE A 188 16.81 -18.42 12.32
N ARG A 189 15.63 -18.93 12.02
CA ARG A 189 15.10 -19.09 10.66
C ARG A 189 13.89 -18.18 10.46
N PRO A 190 13.63 -17.70 9.22
CA PRO A 190 12.39 -17.00 8.94
C PRO A 190 11.16 -17.83 9.33
N VAL A 191 10.11 -17.16 9.80
CA VAL A 191 8.87 -17.85 10.23
C VAL A 191 8.17 -18.50 9.03
N TYR A 192 8.21 -17.82 7.88
CA TYR A 192 7.77 -18.31 6.58
C TYR A 192 8.44 -17.51 5.44
N SER A 193 8.47 -18.11 4.27
CA SER A 193 8.96 -17.52 3.02
C SER A 193 7.83 -17.27 2.01
N PRO A 194 8.07 -16.49 0.94
CA PRO A 194 7.14 -16.40 -0.20
C PRO A 194 6.73 -17.75 -0.78
N LYS A 195 7.64 -18.74 -0.78
CA LYS A 195 7.35 -20.10 -1.27
C LYS A 195 6.35 -20.82 -0.34
N ASP A 196 6.57 -20.74 0.98
CA ASP A 196 5.65 -21.34 1.96
C ASP A 196 4.24 -20.77 1.85
N PHE A 197 4.14 -19.47 1.56
CA PHE A 197 2.86 -18.80 1.40
C PHE A 197 2.19 -19.14 0.07
N LEU A 198 2.95 -19.26 -1.03
CA LEU A 198 2.42 -19.75 -2.32
C LEU A 198 1.73 -21.11 -2.15
N GLU A 199 2.35 -22.05 -1.43
CA GLU A 199 1.73 -23.36 -1.16
C GLU A 199 0.38 -23.23 -0.47
N VAL A 200 0.18 -22.21 0.37
CA VAL A 200 -1.13 -21.94 0.98
C VAL A 200 -2.11 -21.43 -0.07
N LEU A 201 -1.69 -20.52 -0.96
CA LEU A 201 -2.54 -19.98 -2.03
C LEU A 201 -3.07 -21.09 -2.95
N ILE A 202 -2.19 -22.01 -3.37
CA ILE A 202 -2.51 -23.15 -4.24
C ILE A 202 -3.55 -24.07 -3.59
N ASN A 203 -3.49 -24.20 -2.26
CA ASN A 203 -4.37 -25.09 -1.50
C ASN A 203 -5.72 -24.44 -1.12
N VAL A 204 -5.97 -23.19 -1.48
CA VAL A 204 -7.30 -22.57 -1.30
C VAL A 204 -8.28 -23.20 -2.30
N LYS A 205 -9.24 -23.97 -1.79
CA LYS A 205 -10.26 -24.63 -2.61
C LYS A 205 -11.62 -24.01 -2.40
N SER A 206 -12.27 -23.60 -3.48
CA SER A 206 -13.67 -23.18 -3.45
C SER A 206 -14.58 -24.42 -3.39
N PRO A 207 -15.60 -24.43 -2.52
CA PRO A 207 -16.58 -25.52 -2.45
C PRO A 207 -17.40 -25.67 -3.76
N ASN A 208 -17.44 -24.63 -4.59
CA ASN A 208 -18.22 -24.59 -5.83
C ASN A 208 -17.41 -24.92 -7.09
N ILE A 209 -16.19 -25.46 -6.97
CA ILE A 209 -15.30 -25.76 -8.12
C ILE A 209 -15.99 -26.65 -9.17
N GLY A 210 -16.76 -27.65 -8.75
CA GLY A 210 -17.46 -28.57 -9.66
C GLY A 210 -18.64 -27.97 -10.43
N LEU A 211 -19.11 -26.76 -10.07
CA LEU A 211 -20.21 -26.06 -10.76
C LEU A 211 -19.70 -24.97 -11.72
N VAL A 212 -18.46 -24.50 -11.56
CA VAL A 212 -17.89 -23.36 -12.29
C VAL A 212 -16.95 -23.81 -13.40
N MET A 213 -16.30 -24.97 -13.26
CA MET A 213 -15.46 -25.52 -14.32
C MET A 213 -16.28 -26.40 -15.25
N ASN A 214 -16.37 -25.99 -16.52
CA ASN A 214 -16.93 -26.82 -17.58
C ASN A 214 -16.19 -28.17 -17.63
N PRO A 215 -16.89 -29.28 -17.93
CA PRO A 215 -16.29 -30.61 -18.00
C PRO A 215 -15.20 -30.75 -19.09
N ASP A 216 -15.13 -29.82 -20.05
CA ASP A 216 -13.97 -29.62 -20.93
C ASP A 216 -13.20 -28.35 -20.51
N PRO A 217 -12.20 -28.45 -19.63
CA PRO A 217 -11.33 -27.34 -19.34
C PRO A 217 -10.50 -27.01 -20.58
N GLY A 218 -10.57 -25.77 -21.05
CA GLY A 218 -9.65 -25.29 -22.09
C GLY A 218 -8.17 -25.39 -21.64
N PRO A 219 -7.21 -25.27 -22.56
CA PRO A 219 -5.76 -25.44 -22.30
C PRO A 219 -5.22 -24.62 -21.12
N SER A 220 -5.81 -23.46 -20.85
CA SER A 220 -5.43 -22.53 -19.77
C SER A 220 -5.72 -23.06 -18.36
N THR A 221 -6.60 -24.04 -18.21
CA THR A 221 -6.97 -24.61 -16.89
C THR A 221 -5.95 -25.64 -16.39
N TYR A 222 -5.08 -26.16 -17.27
CA TYR A 222 -4.14 -27.23 -16.93
C TYR A 222 -2.90 -26.72 -16.19
N TRP A 223 -2.43 -25.51 -16.48
CA TRP A 223 -1.21 -24.96 -15.89
C TRP A 223 -1.46 -23.94 -14.77
N SER A 224 -2.68 -23.40 -14.64
CA SER A 224 -3.03 -22.47 -13.56
C SER A 224 -2.98 -23.15 -12.18
N LEU A 225 -2.26 -22.51 -11.25
CA LEU A 225 -2.13 -22.94 -9.88
C LEU A 225 -3.23 -22.38 -8.97
N ILE A 226 -3.78 -21.20 -9.27
CA ILE A 226 -4.80 -20.56 -8.43
C ILE A 226 -6.20 -20.93 -8.89
N LYS A 227 -6.82 -21.89 -8.22
CA LYS A 227 -8.12 -22.48 -8.61
C LYS A 227 -9.30 -21.89 -7.83
N VAL A 228 -9.36 -20.57 -7.77
CA VAL A 228 -10.39 -19.83 -7.02
C VAL A 228 -11.21 -18.97 -7.96
N PRO A 229 -12.57 -19.03 -7.94
CA PRO A 229 -13.42 -18.28 -8.87
C PRO A 229 -13.57 -16.82 -8.41
N LEU A 230 -12.48 -16.06 -8.41
CA LEU A 230 -12.49 -14.62 -8.17
C LEU A 230 -12.58 -13.86 -9.49
N LYS A 231 -13.29 -12.73 -9.48
CA LYS A 231 -13.33 -11.83 -10.63
C LYS A 231 -12.06 -11.00 -10.66
N VAL A 232 -11.23 -11.23 -11.67
CA VAL A 232 -10.05 -10.41 -11.98
C VAL A 232 -10.32 -9.55 -13.21
N LYS A 233 -9.57 -8.46 -13.37
CA LYS A 233 -9.69 -7.58 -14.54
C LYS A 233 -9.14 -8.28 -15.77
N SER A 234 -9.83 -8.14 -16.90
CA SER A 234 -9.24 -8.49 -18.19
C SER A 234 -8.13 -7.52 -18.57
N PHE A 235 -7.28 -7.89 -19.53
CA PHE A 235 -6.25 -7.00 -20.02
C PHE A 235 -6.82 -5.69 -20.56
N HIS A 236 -7.97 -5.73 -21.24
CA HIS A 236 -8.66 -4.52 -21.69
C HIS A 236 -9.02 -3.58 -20.53
N GLN A 237 -9.55 -4.12 -19.42
CA GLN A 237 -9.88 -3.33 -18.24
C GLN A 237 -8.62 -2.76 -17.56
N MET A 238 -7.53 -3.53 -17.54
CA MET A 238 -6.24 -3.01 -17.06
C MET A 238 -5.73 -1.87 -17.94
N ARG A 239 -5.82 -1.97 -19.28
CA ARG A 239 -5.43 -0.88 -20.18
C ARG A 239 -6.23 0.40 -19.94
N LEU A 240 -7.54 0.30 -19.71
CA LEU A 240 -8.37 1.45 -19.36
C LEU A 240 -7.96 2.07 -18.02
N GLN A 241 -7.59 1.25 -17.03
CA GLN A 241 -7.14 1.74 -15.73
C GLN A 241 -5.80 2.49 -15.80
N PHE A 242 -4.92 2.11 -16.73
CA PHE A 242 -3.58 2.68 -16.91
C PHE A 242 -3.44 3.42 -18.25
N GLU A 243 -4.51 4.08 -18.72
CA GLU A 243 -4.58 4.66 -20.06
C GLU A 243 -3.52 5.76 -20.28
N GLU A 244 -3.19 6.55 -19.25
CA GLU A 244 -2.20 7.63 -19.36
C GLU A 244 -0.79 7.07 -19.53
N MET A 245 -0.54 5.84 -19.07
CA MET A 245 0.71 5.11 -19.31
C MET A 245 0.71 4.40 -20.67
N ALA A 246 -0.45 4.02 -21.19
CA ALA A 246 -0.58 3.40 -22.52
C ALA A 246 -0.48 4.42 -23.68
N GLY A 247 -0.65 5.71 -23.40
CA GLY A 247 -0.70 6.77 -24.41
C GLY A 247 0.66 7.19 -24.98
N TYR A 248 0.61 7.89 -26.12
CA TYR A 248 1.76 8.63 -26.68
C TYR A 248 1.93 9.97 -25.96
N ILE A 249 2.32 9.92 -24.68
CA ILE A 249 2.52 11.11 -23.85
C ILE A 249 3.94 11.11 -23.30
N ASP A 250 4.52 12.30 -23.12
CA ASP A 250 5.79 12.45 -22.41
C ASP A 250 5.70 11.89 -20.98
N HIS A 251 6.52 10.88 -20.72
CA HIS A 251 6.59 10.19 -19.44
C HIS A 251 8.04 10.13 -18.94
N LEU A 252 8.23 10.39 -17.64
CA LEU A 252 9.52 10.25 -16.97
C LEU A 252 9.95 8.78 -16.93
N GLY A 253 11.11 8.45 -17.49
CA GLY A 253 11.57 7.06 -17.63
C GLY A 253 11.21 6.39 -18.97
N LEU A 254 10.51 7.10 -19.87
CA LEU A 254 10.31 6.70 -21.27
C LEU A 254 10.99 7.70 -22.21
N ASN A 255 10.36 8.87 -22.41
CA ASN A 255 10.83 9.92 -23.32
C ASN A 255 11.59 11.03 -22.56
N ILE A 256 11.24 11.26 -21.30
CA ILE A 256 11.98 12.16 -20.41
C ILE A 256 12.98 11.31 -19.62
N LEU A 257 14.22 11.30 -20.08
CA LEU A 257 15.32 10.51 -19.49
C LEU A 257 16.22 11.44 -18.65
N PRO A 258 16.26 11.29 -17.30
CA PRO A 258 16.99 12.21 -16.42
C PRO A 258 18.49 12.33 -16.72
N PHE A 259 19.09 11.24 -17.20
CA PHE A 259 20.52 11.13 -17.49
C PHE A 259 20.83 11.29 -18.99
N SER A 260 19.85 11.65 -19.82
CA SER A 260 20.10 11.92 -21.23
C SER A 260 20.82 13.25 -21.42
N ASN A 261 21.80 13.26 -22.32
CA ASN A 261 22.48 14.49 -22.73
C ASN A 261 21.66 15.36 -23.69
N SER A 262 20.49 14.90 -24.15
CA SER A 262 19.63 15.68 -25.06
C SER A 262 19.05 16.92 -24.38
N ASP A 263 19.19 18.07 -25.05
CA ASP A 263 18.67 19.35 -24.57
C ASP A 263 17.15 19.33 -24.40
N SER A 264 16.44 18.58 -25.25
CA SER A 264 15.00 18.36 -25.13
C SER A 264 14.62 17.65 -23.82
N SER A 265 15.29 16.55 -23.46
CA SER A 265 15.00 15.81 -22.23
C SER A 265 15.26 16.66 -20.99
N LYS A 266 16.38 17.41 -20.98
CA LYS A 266 16.71 18.34 -19.88
C LYS A 266 15.66 19.44 -19.73
N LYS A 267 15.18 20.00 -20.84
CA LYS A 267 14.13 21.02 -20.84
C LYS A 267 12.82 20.45 -20.29
N CYS A 268 12.35 19.31 -20.81
CA CYS A 268 11.12 18.66 -20.35
C CYS A 268 11.19 18.30 -18.86
N LEU A 269 12.35 17.83 -18.36
CA LEU A 269 12.53 17.55 -16.94
C LEU A 269 12.42 18.82 -16.08
N LYS A 270 13.02 19.94 -16.51
CA LYS A 270 12.91 21.22 -15.80
C LYS A 270 11.47 21.72 -15.74
N GLU A 271 10.75 21.66 -16.85
CA GLU A 271 9.32 22.02 -16.92
C GLU A 271 8.47 21.12 -16.01
N ARG A 272 8.76 19.81 -16.00
CA ARG A 272 8.11 18.82 -15.13
C ARG A 272 8.33 19.13 -13.64
N VAL A 273 9.56 19.48 -13.25
CA VAL A 273 9.89 19.90 -11.88
C VAL A 273 9.17 21.20 -11.52
N SER A 274 9.13 22.18 -12.43
CA SER A 274 8.40 23.44 -12.20
C SER A 274 6.90 23.18 -11.96
N LEU A 275 6.28 22.35 -12.80
CA LEU A 275 4.88 21.96 -12.63
C LEU A 275 4.65 21.23 -11.31
N GLY A 276 5.55 20.31 -10.93
CA GLY A 276 5.46 19.58 -9.67
C GLY A 276 5.50 20.49 -8.44
N LYS A 277 6.26 21.60 -8.49
CA LYS A 277 6.25 22.61 -7.41
C LYS A 277 4.88 23.27 -7.25
N HIS A 278 4.23 23.64 -8.35
CA HIS A 278 2.87 24.19 -8.30
C HIS A 278 1.84 23.18 -7.79
N VAL A 279 2.02 21.89 -8.08
CA VAL A 279 1.17 20.82 -7.53
C VAL A 279 1.33 20.72 -6.01
N LEU A 280 2.57 20.82 -5.50
CA LEU A 280 2.84 20.85 -4.06
C LEU A 280 2.27 22.11 -3.38
N GLU A 281 2.41 23.28 -4.02
CA GLU A 281 1.81 24.54 -3.55
C GLU A 281 0.28 24.47 -3.45
N ALA A 282 -0.37 23.77 -4.39
CA ALA A 282 -1.81 23.53 -4.35
C ALA A 282 -2.23 22.62 -3.17
N ASN A 283 -1.30 21.82 -2.62
CA ASN A 283 -1.49 20.93 -1.47
C ASN A 283 -2.70 19.98 -1.64
N GLN A 284 -2.91 19.47 -2.87
CA GLN A 284 -4.02 18.58 -3.20
C GLN A 284 -3.51 17.16 -3.46
N ALA A 285 -3.89 16.21 -2.60
CA ALA A 285 -3.44 14.82 -2.74
C ALA A 285 -3.90 14.16 -4.06
N SER A 286 -5.13 14.44 -4.50
CA SER A 286 -5.65 13.97 -5.80
C SER A 286 -4.87 14.55 -6.98
N LEU A 287 -4.54 15.85 -6.94
CA LEU A 287 -3.74 16.49 -7.98
C LEU A 287 -2.31 15.92 -8.03
N ALA A 288 -1.70 15.67 -6.87
CA ALA A 288 -0.40 15.02 -6.77
C ALA A 288 -0.40 13.63 -7.42
N ARG A 289 -1.47 12.85 -7.24
CA ARG A 289 -1.62 11.56 -7.90
C ARG A 289 -1.70 11.68 -9.42
N GLU A 290 -2.58 12.54 -9.92
CA GLU A 290 -2.74 12.78 -11.36
C GLU A 290 -1.43 13.26 -11.98
N PHE A 291 -0.68 14.11 -11.27
CA PHE A 291 0.66 14.47 -11.67
C PHE A 291 1.57 13.23 -11.74
N CYS A 292 1.64 12.41 -10.69
CA CYS A 292 2.55 11.26 -10.63
C CYS A 292 2.28 10.16 -11.68
N LYS A 293 1.09 10.11 -12.30
CA LYS A 293 0.80 9.16 -13.41
C LYS A 293 1.75 9.30 -14.60
N LYS A 294 2.39 10.47 -14.78
CA LYS A 294 3.42 10.71 -15.82
C LYS A 294 4.85 10.63 -15.29
N GLY A 295 5.02 9.98 -14.14
CA GLY A 295 6.26 9.79 -13.41
C GLY A 295 6.64 10.96 -12.50
N CYS A 296 7.33 10.63 -11.40
CA CYS A 296 7.66 11.56 -10.32
C CYS A 296 9.14 11.99 -10.38
N PRO A 297 9.44 13.31 -10.47
CA PRO A 297 10.83 13.79 -10.41
C PRO A 297 11.49 13.44 -9.08
N ALA A 298 12.74 12.98 -9.11
CA ALA A 298 13.45 12.54 -7.91
C ALA A 298 13.54 13.60 -6.82
N THR A 299 13.76 14.86 -7.20
CA THR A 299 13.86 16.00 -6.28
C THR A 299 12.56 16.38 -5.58
N LEU A 300 11.41 15.88 -6.05
CA LEU A 300 10.08 16.18 -5.49
C LEU A 300 9.40 14.93 -4.93
N ARG A 301 10.04 13.76 -5.02
CA ARG A 301 9.41 12.47 -4.70
C ARG A 301 8.98 12.39 -3.25
N ALA A 302 9.85 12.79 -2.31
CA ALA A 302 9.56 12.77 -0.88
C ALA A 302 8.29 13.59 -0.55
N ASP A 303 8.21 14.82 -1.05
CA ASP A 303 7.10 15.72 -0.78
C ASP A 303 5.79 15.24 -1.44
N LEU A 304 5.86 14.79 -2.70
CA LEU A 304 4.69 14.30 -3.43
C LEU A 304 4.13 13.02 -2.80
N TRP A 305 4.97 12.08 -2.39
CA TRP A 305 4.55 10.86 -1.71
C TRP A 305 3.96 11.17 -0.33
N SER A 306 4.58 12.08 0.43
CA SER A 306 4.05 12.53 1.72
C SER A 306 2.66 13.15 1.57
N LEU A 307 2.45 13.98 0.55
CA LEU A 307 1.15 14.56 0.23
C LEU A 307 0.10 13.49 -0.17
N ILE A 308 0.47 12.53 -1.03
CA ILE A 308 -0.43 11.45 -1.47
C ILE A 308 -0.85 10.54 -0.31
N LEU A 309 0.11 10.21 0.56
CA LEU A 309 -0.11 9.35 1.74
C LEU A 309 -0.71 10.12 2.94
N GLY A 310 -0.75 11.45 2.88
CA GLY A 310 -1.27 12.28 3.96
C GLY A 310 -0.37 12.29 5.20
N VAL A 311 0.94 12.14 5.00
CA VAL A 311 1.95 12.19 6.07
C VAL A 311 2.48 13.62 6.17
N ASP A 312 2.08 14.32 7.22
CA ASP A 312 2.59 15.65 7.59
C ASP A 312 3.11 15.57 9.03
N ILE A 313 4.43 15.54 9.19
CA ILE A 313 5.07 15.28 10.47
C ILE A 313 4.83 16.44 11.43
N CYS A 314 4.20 16.13 12.56
CA CYS A 314 3.85 17.09 13.60
C CYS A 314 4.41 16.66 14.97
N GLY A 315 4.17 17.47 16.01
CA GLY A 315 4.65 17.16 17.37
C GLY A 315 4.14 15.82 17.90
N ALA A 316 2.90 15.44 17.58
CA ALA A 316 2.32 14.16 17.98
C ALA A 316 3.06 12.96 17.37
N HIS A 317 3.45 13.06 16.09
CA HIS A 317 4.24 12.03 15.39
C HIS A 317 5.62 11.85 16.04
N LYS A 318 6.31 12.96 16.35
CA LYS A 318 7.62 12.91 17.02
C LYS A 318 7.55 12.29 18.42
N LEU A 319 6.50 12.62 19.19
CA LEU A 319 6.26 12.04 20.51
C LEU A 319 5.92 10.55 20.43
N ASN A 320 5.10 10.14 19.46
CA ASN A 320 4.78 8.74 19.22
C ASN A 320 6.05 7.94 18.86
N PHE A 321 6.86 8.41 17.91
CA PHE A 321 8.11 7.74 17.55
C PHE A 321 9.06 7.63 18.76
N LYS A 322 9.23 8.71 19.54
CA LYS A 322 10.05 8.69 20.75
C LYS A 322 9.54 7.67 21.77
N HIS A 323 8.22 7.57 21.96
CA HIS A 323 7.61 6.60 22.85
C HIS A 323 7.88 5.16 22.37
N LEU A 324 7.65 4.87 21.10
CA LEU A 324 7.89 3.55 20.52
C LEU A 324 9.36 3.16 20.60
N LYS A 325 10.28 4.09 20.31
CA LYS A 325 11.73 3.89 20.49
C LYS A 325 12.08 3.56 21.95
N SER A 326 11.47 4.24 22.92
CA SER A 326 11.64 3.89 24.34
C SER A 326 11.11 2.49 24.66
N CYS A 327 9.99 2.06 24.06
CA CYS A 327 9.50 0.70 24.18
C CYS A 327 10.47 -0.33 23.59
N VAL A 328 11.14 0.00 22.49
CA VAL A 328 12.21 -0.84 21.92
C VAL A 328 13.32 -1.01 22.94
N PHE A 329 13.80 0.05 23.59
CA PHE A 329 14.84 -0.05 24.62
C PHE A 329 14.42 -0.93 25.80
N GLN A 330 13.21 -0.70 26.31
CA GLN A 330 12.71 -1.36 27.52
C GLN A 330 12.41 -2.86 27.35
N HIS A 331 12.05 -3.32 26.14
CA HIS A 331 11.55 -4.67 25.91
C HIS A 331 12.27 -5.40 24.79
N ASP A 332 12.82 -6.56 25.15
CA ASP A 332 13.43 -7.51 24.23
C ASP A 332 12.39 -8.49 23.74
N LEU A 333 12.07 -8.39 22.44
CA LEU A 333 11.09 -9.26 21.82
C LEU A 333 11.79 -10.28 20.94
N LEU A 334 11.27 -11.52 20.90
CA LEU A 334 11.71 -12.54 19.95
C LEU A 334 11.65 -12.04 18.49
N ILE A 335 10.66 -11.20 18.16
CA ILE A 335 10.54 -10.59 16.83
C ILE A 335 11.74 -9.71 16.45
N ASP A 336 12.45 -9.14 17.42
CA ASP A 336 13.63 -8.31 17.15
C ASP A 336 14.68 -9.18 16.45
N LYS A 337 14.94 -10.37 16.99
CA LYS A 337 15.90 -11.33 16.42
C LYS A 337 15.52 -11.79 15.01
N LEU A 338 14.22 -11.89 14.72
CA LEU A 338 13.73 -12.17 13.37
C LEU A 338 13.95 -10.99 12.42
N ILE A 339 13.77 -9.75 12.87
CA ILE A 339 14.07 -8.54 12.11
C ILE A 339 15.58 -8.44 11.82
N PHE A 340 16.41 -8.62 12.85
CA PHE A 340 17.88 -8.72 12.70
C PHE A 340 18.28 -9.77 11.68
N LYS A 341 17.73 -10.97 11.80
CA LYS A 341 18.03 -12.05 10.86
C LYS A 341 17.58 -11.71 9.43
N ASP A 342 16.43 -11.08 9.26
CA ASP A 342 15.91 -10.75 7.94
C ASP A 342 16.80 -9.72 7.22
N ILE A 343 17.19 -8.65 7.91
CA ILE A 343 18.07 -7.61 7.36
C ILE A 343 19.43 -8.19 6.98
N HIS A 344 20.06 -8.97 7.87
CA HIS A 344 21.32 -9.68 7.57
C HIS A 344 21.23 -10.59 6.36
N LEU A 345 20.09 -11.28 6.14
CA LEU A 345 19.92 -12.17 4.99
C LEU A 345 19.55 -11.44 3.69
N THR A 346 19.18 -10.16 3.77
CA THR A 346 18.67 -9.40 2.63
C THR A 346 19.47 -8.12 2.43
N ALA A 347 19.07 -7.01 3.05
CA ALA A 347 19.67 -5.70 2.82
C ALA A 347 21.18 -5.66 3.08
N SER A 348 21.71 -6.34 4.10
CA SER A 348 23.15 -6.36 4.38
C SER A 348 23.98 -7.07 3.31
N ASN A 349 23.37 -8.00 2.57
CA ASN A 349 24.01 -8.72 1.46
C ASN A 349 23.65 -8.12 0.08
N ASP A 350 22.98 -6.97 0.05
CA ASP A 350 22.56 -6.31 -1.18
C ASP A 350 23.44 -5.09 -1.44
N ASP A 351 24.08 -5.05 -2.61
CA ASP A 351 24.99 -3.98 -3.03
C ASP A 351 24.33 -2.59 -3.02
N GLN A 352 22.99 -2.51 -3.11
CA GLN A 352 22.25 -1.25 -3.07
C GLN A 352 21.79 -0.85 -1.67
N TYR A 353 21.66 -1.78 -0.73
CA TYR A 353 20.99 -1.50 0.56
C TYR A 353 21.87 -1.69 1.80
N PHE A 354 23.06 -2.27 1.68
CA PHE A 354 23.93 -2.55 2.83
C PHE A 354 24.22 -1.29 3.69
N VAL A 355 24.25 -0.11 3.07
CA VAL A 355 24.51 1.17 3.76
C VAL A 355 23.36 1.64 4.68
N PHE A 356 22.17 1.05 4.57
CA PHE A 356 20.99 1.45 5.34
C PHE A 356 20.65 0.48 6.48
N GLU A 357 21.52 -0.48 6.79
CA GLU A 357 21.28 -1.50 7.80
C GLU A 357 20.79 -0.92 9.15
N ASP A 358 21.51 0.06 9.70
CA ASP A 358 21.14 0.72 10.95
C ASP A 358 19.75 1.36 10.86
N LEU A 359 19.49 2.09 9.78
CA LEU A 359 18.21 2.77 9.56
C LEU A 359 17.06 1.75 9.47
N LEU A 360 17.28 0.62 8.79
CA LEU A 360 16.28 -0.45 8.70
C LEU A 360 15.93 -1.02 10.09
N TYR A 361 16.91 -1.23 10.96
CA TYR A 361 16.65 -1.64 12.35
C TYR A 361 15.81 -0.61 13.09
N GLN A 362 16.20 0.67 13.00
CA GLN A 362 15.50 1.75 13.69
C GLN A 362 14.01 1.81 13.31
N ILE A 363 13.70 1.61 12.02
CA ILE A 363 12.33 1.64 11.52
C ILE A 363 11.55 0.37 11.88
N LEU A 364 12.10 -0.81 11.62
CA LEU A 364 11.38 -2.07 11.79
C LEU A 364 11.19 -2.44 13.26
N LEU A 365 12.15 -2.14 14.14
CA LEU A 365 12.00 -2.33 15.57
C LEU A 365 10.90 -1.41 16.12
N VAL A 366 10.89 -0.13 15.75
CA VAL A 366 9.82 0.81 16.13
C VAL A 366 8.46 0.34 15.60
N PHE A 367 8.40 -0.07 14.33
CA PHE A 367 7.18 -0.59 13.71
C PHE A 367 6.59 -1.77 14.45
N SER A 368 7.42 -2.71 14.92
CA SER A 368 6.96 -3.87 15.67
C SER A 368 6.29 -3.53 17.02
N ARG A 369 6.55 -2.32 17.56
CA ARG A 369 5.99 -1.85 18.84
C ARG A 369 4.68 -1.06 18.70
N ASP A 370 4.34 -0.59 17.50
CA ASP A 370 3.20 0.31 17.32
C ASP A 370 1.86 -0.40 17.40
N THR A 371 1.23 -0.33 18.57
CA THR A 371 -0.10 -0.93 18.80
C THR A 371 -1.21 -0.22 18.03
N SER A 372 -1.02 1.02 17.55
CA SER A 372 -2.00 1.71 16.71
C SER A 372 -2.23 0.99 15.38
N MET A 373 -1.26 0.18 14.94
CA MET A 373 -1.37 -0.67 13.75
C MET A 373 -2.47 -1.73 13.86
N THR A 374 -2.92 -2.06 15.07
CA THR A 374 -3.95 -3.09 15.25
C THR A 374 -5.30 -2.71 14.64
N SER A 375 -5.61 -1.41 14.54
CA SER A 375 -6.86 -0.95 13.92
C SER A 375 -6.94 -1.28 12.42
N HIS A 376 -5.79 -1.44 11.75
CA HIS A 376 -5.78 -1.81 10.34
C HIS A 376 -6.39 -3.21 10.10
N PHE A 377 -6.34 -4.11 11.08
CA PHE A 377 -6.99 -5.42 10.98
C PHE A 377 -8.51 -5.33 10.91
N ASP A 378 -9.13 -4.18 11.19
CA ASP A 378 -10.57 -3.98 11.03
C ASP A 378 -11.00 -3.94 9.56
N LEU A 379 -10.09 -3.55 8.67
CA LEU A 379 -10.29 -3.45 7.21
C LEU A 379 -9.58 -4.58 6.44
N SER A 380 -8.96 -5.52 7.15
CA SER A 380 -8.23 -6.67 6.60
C SER A 380 -9.01 -7.95 6.86
N SER A 381 -8.83 -8.96 6.00
CA SER A 381 -9.32 -10.32 6.24
C SER A 381 -8.59 -11.02 7.40
N ALA A 382 -7.37 -10.55 7.71
CA ALA A 382 -6.53 -11.11 8.74
C ALA A 382 -6.91 -10.65 10.15
N ASN A 383 -6.49 -11.41 11.15
CA ASN A 383 -6.56 -11.03 12.57
C ASN A 383 -5.15 -10.89 13.16
N PRO A 384 -4.97 -10.02 14.17
CA PRO A 384 -3.69 -9.90 14.84
C PRO A 384 -3.35 -11.23 15.57
N PRO A 385 -2.14 -11.77 15.38
CA PRO A 385 -1.67 -12.97 16.06
C PRO A 385 -1.64 -12.76 17.57
N LYS A 386 -1.97 -13.81 18.31
CA LYS A 386 -2.04 -13.80 19.78
C LYS A 386 -0.98 -14.71 20.37
N ALA A 387 -0.33 -14.24 21.43
CA ALA A 387 0.56 -15.03 22.26
C ALA A 387 0.00 -15.16 23.69
N VAL A 388 0.29 -16.28 24.34
CA VAL A 388 -0.05 -16.51 25.75
C VAL A 388 1.09 -16.00 26.61
N VAL A 389 0.78 -15.20 27.63
CA VAL A 389 1.79 -14.72 28.58
C VAL A 389 2.16 -15.87 29.53
N ARG A 390 3.45 -16.27 29.54
CA ARG A 390 3.94 -17.39 30.36
C ARG A 390 3.55 -17.21 31.84
N GLY A 391 3.03 -18.27 32.44
CA GLY A 391 2.56 -18.27 33.84
C GLY A 391 1.14 -17.71 34.03
N THR A 392 0.44 -17.33 32.94
CA THR A 392 -0.95 -16.88 32.98
C THR A 392 -1.77 -17.52 31.86
N HIS A 393 -3.10 -17.39 31.93
CA HIS A 393 -4.01 -17.76 30.83
C HIS A 393 -4.36 -16.57 29.92
N THR A 394 -3.69 -15.42 30.09
CA THR A 394 -4.00 -14.20 29.35
C THR A 394 -3.36 -14.24 27.96
N THR A 395 -4.17 -13.96 26.94
CA THR A 395 -3.70 -13.81 25.56
C THR A 395 -3.54 -12.33 25.22
N VAL A 396 -2.44 -11.99 24.57
CA VAL A 396 -2.13 -10.63 24.11
C VAL A 396 -1.73 -10.65 22.65
N THR A 397 -1.97 -9.55 21.94
CA THR A 397 -1.49 -9.40 20.56
C THR A 397 0.04 -9.42 20.55
N TYR A 398 0.62 -10.25 19.68
CA TYR A 398 2.07 -10.37 19.55
C TYR A 398 2.50 -10.63 18.10
N PRO A 399 3.43 -9.84 17.53
CA PRO A 399 4.07 -8.65 18.11
C PRO A 399 3.05 -7.53 18.42
N PRO A 400 3.40 -6.49 19.18
CA PRO A 400 2.46 -5.42 19.55
C PRO A 400 1.69 -4.79 18.37
N ASN A 401 2.32 -4.67 17.20
CA ASN A 401 1.68 -4.18 15.98
C ASN A 401 0.80 -5.21 15.24
N GLY A 402 0.84 -6.48 15.66
CA GLY A 402 0.12 -7.59 15.04
C GLY A 402 0.74 -8.15 13.75
N VAL A 403 1.97 -7.78 13.39
CA VAL A 403 2.59 -8.20 12.12
C VAL A 403 3.78 -9.11 12.38
N ILE A 404 3.73 -10.33 11.82
CA ILE A 404 4.87 -11.26 11.83
C ILE A 404 5.59 -11.16 10.48
N PRO A 405 6.87 -10.76 10.45
CA PRO A 405 7.61 -10.55 9.22
C PRO A 405 7.87 -11.88 8.52
N PHE A 406 7.71 -11.88 7.20
CA PHE A 406 8.17 -12.95 6.31
C PHE A 406 9.63 -12.73 5.91
N HIS A 407 10.22 -13.72 5.25
CA HIS A 407 11.56 -13.55 4.68
C HIS A 407 11.61 -12.51 3.53
N GLY A 408 12.30 -11.40 3.79
CA GLY A 408 12.43 -10.22 2.95
C GLY A 408 11.39 -9.15 3.25
N PHE A 409 10.84 -9.12 4.45
CA PHE A 409 9.94 -8.06 4.92
C PHE A 409 10.63 -6.70 4.95
N SER A 410 11.92 -6.68 5.32
CA SER A 410 12.75 -5.47 5.34
C SER A 410 12.86 -4.76 3.98
N MET A 411 12.66 -5.50 2.89
CA MET A 411 12.68 -4.95 1.52
C MET A 411 11.53 -3.97 1.26
N TYR A 412 10.48 -3.92 2.08
CA TYR A 412 9.48 -2.87 1.98
C TYR A 412 9.98 -1.49 2.45
N VAL A 413 11.03 -1.46 3.27
CA VAL A 413 11.61 -0.21 3.81
C VAL A 413 12.84 0.21 3.01
N ALA A 414 13.67 -0.73 2.57
CA ALA A 414 14.98 -0.43 1.99
C ALA A 414 14.99 0.60 0.84
N PRO A 415 14.07 0.55 -0.15
CA PRO A 415 14.02 1.59 -1.19
C PRO A 415 13.67 2.98 -0.66
N LEU A 416 12.92 3.08 0.44
CA LEU A 416 12.50 4.34 1.04
C LEU A 416 13.65 5.08 1.72
N CYS A 417 14.71 4.37 2.14
CA CYS A 417 15.90 4.96 2.74
C CYS A 417 16.64 5.91 1.78
N TYR A 418 16.48 5.74 0.47
CA TYR A 418 16.98 6.67 -0.55
C TYR A 418 16.14 7.95 -0.70
N ILE A 419 14.92 7.98 -0.14
CA ILE A 419 13.99 9.11 -0.24
C ILE A 419 13.96 9.90 1.07
N TYR A 420 14.01 9.22 2.21
CA TYR A 420 13.81 9.82 3.53
C TYR A 420 14.98 9.52 4.46
N GLU A 421 15.76 10.55 4.76
CA GLU A 421 16.87 10.48 5.73
C GLU A 421 16.37 10.54 7.18
N ASP A 422 15.30 11.29 7.44
CA ASP A 422 14.72 11.41 8.78
C ASP A 422 13.94 10.14 9.17
N PRO A 423 14.33 9.42 10.25
CA PRO A 423 13.70 8.15 10.62
C PRO A 423 12.23 8.32 11.04
N ILE A 424 11.84 9.49 11.55
CA ILE A 424 10.45 9.74 11.94
C ILE A 424 9.57 9.81 10.70
N THR A 425 9.98 10.59 9.70
CA THR A 425 9.29 10.69 8.41
C THR A 425 9.25 9.34 7.71
N LEU A 426 10.41 8.67 7.60
CA LEU A 426 10.52 7.35 6.99
C LEU A 426 9.58 6.33 7.64
N TYR A 427 9.52 6.30 8.97
CA TYR A 427 8.62 5.42 9.71
C TYR A 427 7.15 5.64 9.34
N HIS A 428 6.70 6.89 9.35
CA HIS A 428 5.30 7.21 9.06
C HIS A 428 4.94 6.98 7.59
N ILE A 429 5.87 7.20 6.66
CA ILE A 429 5.69 6.86 5.25
C ILE A 429 5.57 5.35 5.05
N PHE A 430 6.50 4.57 5.62
CA PHE A 430 6.46 3.11 5.55
C PHE A 430 5.16 2.57 6.16
N ARG A 431 4.77 3.07 7.33
CA ARG A 431 3.52 2.70 8.00
C ARG A 431 2.32 2.89 7.09
N GLU A 432 2.19 4.04 6.43
CA GLU A 432 1.07 4.32 5.53
C GLU A 432 1.11 3.48 4.24
N LEU A 433 2.29 3.26 3.65
CA LEU A 433 2.44 2.33 2.52
C LEU A 433 2.02 0.90 2.89
N TYR A 434 2.42 0.45 4.08
CA TYR A 434 2.10 -0.89 4.56
C TYR A 434 0.60 -1.10 4.74
N VAL A 435 -0.08 -0.21 5.49
CA VAL A 435 -1.52 -0.35 5.79
C VAL A 435 -2.42 -0.07 4.60
N ARG A 436 -1.92 0.62 3.57
CA ARG A 436 -2.70 0.91 2.36
C ARG A 436 -2.53 -0.17 1.30
N TYR A 437 -1.31 -0.68 1.12
CA TYR A 437 -0.97 -1.57 0.01
C TYR A 437 -0.33 -2.89 0.46
N PHE A 438 0.81 -2.84 1.15
CA PHE A 438 1.68 -4.02 1.27
C PHE A 438 1.13 -5.14 2.14
N PHE A 439 0.28 -4.84 3.12
CA PHE A 439 -0.36 -5.87 3.94
C PHE A 439 -1.16 -6.88 3.10
N ARG A 440 -1.74 -6.42 1.97
CA ARG A 440 -2.57 -7.24 1.08
C ARG A 440 -1.75 -8.26 0.31
N LEU A 441 -0.44 -8.05 0.20
CA LEU A 441 0.48 -8.91 -0.53
C LEU A 441 0.86 -10.17 0.26
N HIS A 442 0.56 -10.23 1.56
CA HIS A 442 0.83 -11.41 2.39
C HIS A 442 -0.36 -11.83 3.29
N ASN A 443 -1.58 -11.41 2.95
CA ASN A 443 -2.82 -11.82 3.60
C ASN A 443 -3.78 -12.43 2.57
N LEU A 444 -4.41 -13.55 2.90
CA LEU A 444 -5.44 -14.17 2.06
C LEU A 444 -6.74 -13.37 2.15
N SER A 445 -7.19 -12.82 1.03
CA SER A 445 -8.49 -12.16 0.92
C SER A 445 -9.06 -12.32 -0.49
N SER A 446 -10.36 -12.13 -0.63
CA SER A 446 -11.05 -11.98 -1.92
C SER A 446 -10.89 -10.58 -2.53
N HIS A 447 -10.15 -9.68 -1.88
CA HIS A 447 -9.96 -8.31 -2.35
C HIS A 447 -9.27 -8.31 -3.73
N PRO A 448 -9.68 -7.45 -4.69
CA PRO A 448 -9.08 -7.43 -6.05
C PRO A 448 -7.56 -7.16 -6.06
N GLN A 449 -7.08 -6.37 -5.09
CA GLN A 449 -5.65 -6.09 -4.90
C GLN A 449 -4.96 -7.02 -3.88
N GLY A 450 -5.67 -8.05 -3.40
CA GLY A 450 -5.12 -9.07 -2.51
C GLY A 450 -4.25 -10.06 -3.26
N ILE A 451 -3.26 -10.66 -2.59
CA ILE A 451 -2.30 -11.57 -3.19
C ILE A 451 -2.93 -12.71 -4.00
N LEU A 452 -4.07 -13.25 -3.56
CA LEU A 452 -4.78 -14.33 -4.25
C LEU A 452 -5.34 -13.85 -5.60
N SER A 453 -5.96 -12.67 -5.61
CA SER A 453 -6.47 -12.02 -6.82
C SER A 453 -5.34 -11.59 -7.75
N LEU A 454 -4.22 -11.08 -7.21
CA LEU A 454 -3.05 -10.70 -8.01
C LEU A 454 -2.38 -11.92 -8.66
N ALA A 455 -2.26 -13.03 -7.93
CA ALA A 455 -1.73 -14.29 -8.46
C ALA A 455 -2.63 -14.86 -9.57
N LEU A 456 -3.94 -14.87 -9.37
CA LEU A 456 -4.90 -15.25 -10.41
C LEU A 456 -4.87 -14.29 -11.61
N SER A 457 -4.75 -12.98 -11.35
CA SER A 457 -4.64 -11.97 -12.40
C SER A 457 -3.38 -12.16 -13.23
N PHE A 458 -2.27 -12.56 -12.60
CA PHE A 458 -1.02 -12.86 -13.31
C PHE A 458 -1.19 -14.05 -14.27
N GLU A 459 -1.77 -15.15 -13.82
CA GLU A 459 -2.00 -16.32 -14.67
C GLU A 459 -2.97 -16.00 -15.82
N THR A 460 -4.06 -15.31 -15.51
CA THR A 460 -5.08 -14.89 -16.51
C THR A 460 -4.49 -13.94 -17.54
N LEU A 461 -3.72 -12.94 -17.09
CA LEU A 461 -3.13 -11.94 -17.96
C LEU A 461 -2.02 -12.53 -18.84
N LEU A 462 -1.23 -13.48 -18.33
CA LEU A 462 -0.21 -14.17 -19.11
C LEU A 462 -0.84 -15.01 -20.23
N ASP A 463 -1.94 -15.70 -19.94
CA ASP A 463 -2.70 -16.46 -20.94
C ASP A 463 -3.33 -15.54 -22.01
N GLU A 464 -3.90 -14.40 -21.59
CA GLU A 464 -4.54 -13.44 -22.50
C GLU A 464 -3.53 -12.70 -23.40
N VAL A 465 -2.38 -12.29 -22.87
CA VAL A 465 -1.40 -11.45 -23.59
C VAL A 465 -0.34 -12.28 -24.32
N GLU A 466 0.09 -13.41 -23.75
CA GLU A 466 1.13 -14.26 -24.30
C GLU A 466 0.68 -15.73 -24.41
N PRO A 467 -0.36 -16.03 -25.21
CA PRO A 467 -0.94 -17.37 -25.29
C PRO A 467 0.05 -18.43 -25.78
N GLN A 468 1.02 -18.06 -26.63
CA GLN A 468 2.08 -18.96 -27.06
C GLN A 468 2.98 -19.39 -25.89
N LEU A 469 3.32 -18.44 -25.02
CA LEU A 469 4.16 -18.70 -23.86
C LEU A 469 3.40 -19.52 -22.82
N ALA A 470 2.13 -19.18 -22.59
CA ALA A 470 1.23 -19.95 -21.72
C ALA A 470 1.07 -21.41 -22.18
N TYR A 471 0.84 -21.62 -23.49
CA TYR A 471 0.79 -22.96 -24.07
C TYR A 471 2.11 -23.71 -23.91
N TYR A 472 3.24 -23.06 -24.19
CA TYR A 472 4.56 -23.67 -24.03
C TYR A 472 4.83 -24.10 -22.59
N PHE A 473 4.51 -23.25 -21.61
CA PHE A 473 4.65 -23.59 -20.20
C PHE A 473 3.76 -24.75 -19.78
N SER A 474 2.51 -24.76 -20.25
CA SER A 474 1.58 -25.89 -20.02
C SER A 474 2.14 -27.20 -20.57
N ALA A 475 2.68 -27.19 -21.79
CA ALA A 475 3.24 -28.39 -22.44
C ALA A 475 4.50 -28.95 -21.74
N HIS A 476 5.19 -28.15 -20.94
CA HIS A 476 6.44 -28.53 -20.25
C HIS A 476 6.30 -28.58 -18.72
N ASP A 477 5.07 -28.56 -18.18
CA ASP A 477 4.81 -28.52 -16.73
C ASP A 477 5.55 -27.39 -16.00
N ILE A 478 5.64 -26.23 -16.65
CA ILE A 478 6.24 -25.02 -16.10
C ILE A 478 5.14 -24.17 -15.47
N TYR A 479 5.39 -23.67 -14.26
CA TYR A 479 4.46 -22.88 -13.46
C TYR A 479 5.07 -21.50 -13.16
N PRO A 480 4.87 -20.51 -14.05
CA PRO A 480 5.47 -19.17 -13.94
C PRO A 480 5.16 -18.45 -12.62
N LEU A 481 4.00 -18.72 -12.02
CA LEU A 481 3.63 -18.13 -10.73
C LEU A 481 4.61 -18.49 -9.60
N LYS A 482 5.27 -19.66 -9.65
CA LYS A 482 6.32 -20.05 -8.68
C LYS A 482 7.50 -19.07 -8.66
N ILE A 483 7.71 -18.34 -9.75
CA ILE A 483 8.72 -17.30 -9.89
C ILE A 483 8.10 -15.94 -9.53
N ALA A 484 7.01 -15.59 -10.21
CA ALA A 484 6.38 -14.28 -10.10
C ALA A 484 5.90 -13.97 -8.68
N ILE A 485 5.53 -14.96 -7.87
CA ILE A 485 5.08 -14.73 -6.49
C ILE A 485 6.14 -14.02 -5.64
N LYS A 486 7.44 -14.29 -5.88
CA LYS A 486 8.54 -13.64 -5.15
C LYS A 486 8.59 -12.14 -5.47
N TRP A 487 8.29 -11.79 -6.73
CA TRP A 487 8.20 -10.40 -7.18
C TRP A 487 6.96 -9.73 -6.61
N ILE A 488 5.79 -10.39 -6.70
CA ILE A 488 4.51 -9.81 -6.29
C ILE A 488 4.51 -9.54 -4.78
N ILE A 489 4.90 -10.52 -3.96
CA ILE A 489 4.89 -10.37 -2.49
C ILE A 489 5.80 -9.23 -2.04
N LYS A 490 6.96 -9.03 -2.67
CA LYS A 490 7.90 -7.97 -2.29
C LYS A 490 7.69 -6.65 -3.05
N ALA A 491 6.62 -6.55 -3.85
CA ALA A 491 6.41 -5.45 -4.79
C ALA A 491 7.67 -5.11 -5.61
N PHE A 492 8.35 -6.16 -6.10
CA PHE A 492 9.64 -6.20 -6.80
C PHE A 492 10.89 -5.78 -6.00
N SER A 493 10.75 -5.30 -4.77
CA SER A 493 11.89 -4.86 -3.98
C SER A 493 12.88 -6.00 -3.72
N GLY A 494 14.17 -5.72 -3.95
CA GLY A 494 15.26 -6.70 -3.92
C GLY A 494 15.36 -7.56 -5.18
N CYS A 495 14.63 -7.22 -6.24
CA CYS A 495 14.76 -7.85 -7.56
C CYS A 495 15.13 -6.85 -8.66
N LEU A 496 14.69 -5.60 -8.56
CA LEU A 496 15.03 -4.53 -9.51
C LEU A 496 15.99 -3.52 -8.88
N ALA A 497 16.69 -2.76 -9.72
CA ALA A 497 17.43 -1.57 -9.29
C ALA A 497 16.51 -0.57 -8.57
N THR A 498 17.02 0.14 -7.56
CA THR A 498 16.21 1.00 -6.69
C THR A 498 15.48 2.10 -7.47
N ASP A 499 16.12 2.74 -8.44
CA ASP A 499 15.49 3.78 -9.27
C ASP A 499 14.27 3.24 -10.03
N GLN A 500 14.32 1.99 -10.47
CA GLN A 500 13.24 1.29 -11.15
C GLN A 500 12.11 0.89 -10.19
N ILE A 501 12.46 0.45 -8.97
CA ILE A 501 11.47 0.20 -7.90
C ILE A 501 10.71 1.48 -7.54
N LEU A 502 11.40 2.60 -7.38
CA LEU A 502 10.75 3.86 -7.04
C LEU A 502 9.81 4.32 -8.14
N GLN A 503 10.13 4.07 -9.42
CA GLN A 503 9.20 4.33 -10.53
C GLN A 503 7.97 3.41 -10.50
N LEU A 504 8.14 2.13 -10.15
CA LEU A 504 7.00 1.23 -9.96
C LEU A 504 6.09 1.72 -8.82
N TRP A 505 6.67 2.15 -7.71
CA TRP A 505 5.93 2.63 -6.55
C TRP A 505 5.30 4.02 -6.77
N ASP A 506 5.91 4.87 -7.61
CA ASP A 506 5.26 6.09 -8.13
C ASP A 506 3.92 5.72 -8.80
N CYS A 507 3.88 4.62 -9.56
CA CYS A 507 2.67 4.14 -10.23
C CYS A 507 1.64 3.57 -9.26
N ILE A 508 2.08 2.81 -8.24
CA ILE A 508 1.19 2.31 -7.19
C ILE A 508 0.47 3.47 -6.50
N LEU A 509 1.20 4.53 -6.15
CA LEU A 509 0.63 5.72 -5.49
C LEU A 509 -0.23 6.57 -6.43
N ALA A 510 0.20 6.77 -7.68
CA ALA A 510 -0.53 7.55 -8.66
C ALA A 510 -1.90 6.92 -8.97
N TYR A 511 -1.91 5.61 -9.23
CA TYR A 511 -3.13 4.87 -9.58
C TYR A 511 -3.88 4.30 -8.37
N ASP A 512 -3.28 4.34 -7.17
CA ASP A 512 -3.83 3.81 -5.91
C ASP A 512 -4.23 2.34 -6.03
N THR A 513 -3.33 1.56 -6.63
CA THR A 513 -3.52 0.12 -6.84
C THR A 513 -2.19 -0.62 -6.90
N THR A 514 -2.16 -1.87 -6.43
CA THR A 514 -1.04 -2.79 -6.60
C THR A 514 -1.10 -3.63 -7.88
N GLU A 515 -2.18 -3.52 -8.67
CA GLU A 515 -2.37 -4.34 -9.90
C GLU A 515 -1.29 -4.09 -10.97
N ILE A 516 -0.63 -2.92 -10.95
CA ILE A 516 0.49 -2.60 -11.84
C ILE A 516 1.68 -3.56 -11.68
N ILE A 517 1.83 -4.16 -10.49
CA ILE A 517 2.84 -5.19 -10.20
C ILE A 517 2.63 -6.41 -11.10
N VAL A 518 1.38 -6.80 -11.34
CA VAL A 518 1.03 -7.96 -12.18
C VAL A 518 1.35 -7.68 -13.65
N ILE A 519 1.04 -6.48 -14.13
CA ILE A 519 1.36 -6.06 -15.50
C ILE A 519 2.87 -6.09 -15.73
N LEU A 520 3.66 -5.59 -14.78
CA LEU A 520 5.11 -5.66 -14.87
C LEU A 520 5.62 -7.11 -14.89
N ALA A 521 5.07 -7.99 -14.03
CA ALA A 521 5.47 -9.39 -14.00
C ALA A 521 5.22 -10.11 -15.34
N VAL A 522 4.05 -9.91 -15.95
CA VAL A 522 3.76 -10.45 -17.29
C VAL A 522 4.62 -9.76 -18.36
N GLY A 523 4.87 -8.46 -18.23
CA GLY A 523 5.75 -7.72 -19.14
C GLY A 523 7.19 -8.22 -19.16
N ILE A 524 7.73 -8.60 -18.00
CA ILE A 524 9.06 -9.22 -17.90
C ILE A 524 9.08 -10.59 -18.59
N MET A 525 8.03 -11.40 -18.42
CA MET A 525 7.89 -12.68 -19.13
C MET A 525 7.84 -12.46 -20.65
N SER A 526 7.05 -11.49 -21.10
CA SER A 526 6.90 -11.11 -22.51
C SER A 526 8.23 -10.63 -23.10
N LEU A 527 8.97 -9.78 -22.35
CA LEU A 527 10.29 -9.29 -22.74
C LEU A 527 11.31 -10.43 -22.94
N ARG A 528 11.22 -11.49 -22.13
CA ARG A 528 12.13 -12.65 -22.17
C ARG A 528 11.61 -13.81 -23.02
N LYS A 529 10.44 -13.67 -23.63
CA LYS A 529 9.75 -14.72 -24.42
C LYS A 529 10.67 -15.50 -25.37
N PRO A 530 11.53 -14.88 -26.20
CA PRO A 530 12.34 -15.64 -27.16
C PRO A 530 13.28 -16.66 -26.52
N ILE A 531 13.74 -16.38 -25.29
CA ILE A 531 14.63 -17.26 -24.53
C ILE A 531 13.80 -18.26 -23.71
N LEU A 532 12.66 -17.82 -23.17
CA LEU A 532 11.76 -18.67 -22.39
C LEU A 532 11.17 -19.82 -23.21
N LEU A 533 10.90 -19.60 -24.50
CA LEU A 533 10.43 -20.64 -25.43
C LEU A 533 11.49 -21.71 -25.77
N GLN A 534 12.71 -21.57 -25.24
CA GLN A 534 13.78 -22.56 -25.37
C GLN A 534 14.02 -23.33 -24.06
N ALA A 535 13.31 -22.97 -22.99
CA ALA A 535 13.52 -23.54 -21.67
C ALA A 535 12.72 -24.83 -21.48
N GLU A 536 13.42 -25.95 -21.29
CA GLU A 536 12.79 -27.27 -21.25
C GLU A 536 12.10 -27.62 -19.92
N ASN A 537 12.35 -26.85 -18.86
CA ASN A 537 11.85 -27.14 -17.52
C ASN A 537 11.81 -25.90 -16.61
N GLN A 538 11.11 -26.06 -15.48
CA GLN A 538 10.93 -25.03 -14.45
C GLN A 538 12.25 -24.41 -13.96
N ALA A 539 13.28 -25.23 -13.72
CA ALA A 539 14.56 -24.76 -13.19
C ALA A 539 15.29 -23.86 -14.20
N THR A 540 15.21 -24.18 -15.48
CA THR A 540 15.80 -23.37 -16.56
C THR A 540 15.13 -22.01 -16.64
N VAL A 541 13.79 -21.96 -16.55
CA VAL A 541 13.04 -20.69 -16.49
C VAL A 541 13.38 -19.89 -15.24
N GLU A 542 13.50 -20.54 -14.07
CA GLU A 542 13.94 -19.91 -12.83
C GLU A 542 15.33 -19.27 -12.97
N ASN A 543 16.26 -19.93 -13.66
CA ASN A 543 17.60 -19.41 -13.92
C ASN A 543 17.60 -18.24 -14.92
N ILE A 544 16.83 -18.32 -16.01
CA ILE A 544 16.68 -17.23 -16.99
C ILE A 544 16.14 -15.96 -16.33
N LEU A 545 15.27 -16.12 -15.33
CA LEU A 545 14.57 -15.02 -14.64
C LEU A 545 15.14 -14.75 -13.23
N ALA A 546 16.29 -15.33 -12.89
CA ALA A 546 16.90 -15.16 -11.57
C ALA A 546 17.36 -13.72 -11.35
N ASP A 547 17.92 -13.09 -12.39
CA ASP A 547 18.35 -11.69 -12.37
C ASP A 547 17.51 -10.85 -13.33
N ILE A 548 16.74 -9.94 -12.74
CA ILE A 548 15.94 -8.94 -13.45
C ILE A 548 16.36 -7.51 -13.10
N SER A 549 17.52 -7.33 -12.44
CA SER A 549 18.01 -6.02 -11.96
C SER A 549 18.13 -4.98 -13.07
N GLY A 550 18.47 -5.42 -14.29
CA GLY A 550 18.60 -4.57 -15.48
C GLY A 550 17.28 -4.17 -16.16
N VAL A 551 16.12 -4.67 -15.71
CA VAL A 551 14.82 -4.36 -16.33
C VAL A 551 14.47 -2.89 -16.12
N LYS A 552 14.08 -2.22 -17.21
CA LYS A 552 13.54 -0.86 -17.16
C LYS A 552 12.02 -0.90 -17.04
N VAL A 553 11.50 -0.47 -15.90
CA VAL A 553 10.09 -0.66 -15.50
C VAL A 553 9.14 0.09 -16.43
N ILE A 554 9.35 1.40 -16.59
CA ILE A 554 8.44 2.24 -17.39
C ILE A 554 8.38 1.79 -18.87
N PRO A 555 9.52 1.51 -19.55
CA PRO A 555 9.47 0.97 -20.92
C PRO A 555 8.73 -0.37 -21.04
N VAL A 556 8.90 -1.29 -20.09
CA VAL A 556 8.20 -2.58 -20.10
C VAL A 556 6.69 -2.39 -19.91
N LEU A 557 6.30 -1.58 -18.93
CA LEU A 557 4.89 -1.27 -18.69
C LEU A 557 4.24 -0.58 -19.90
N HIS A 558 4.91 0.43 -20.46
CA HIS A 558 4.44 1.15 -21.66
C HIS A 558 4.28 0.20 -22.85
N GLY A 559 5.30 -0.62 -23.14
CA GLY A 559 5.28 -1.57 -24.25
C GLY A 559 4.13 -2.58 -24.10
N MET A 560 3.91 -3.11 -22.90
CA MET A 560 2.79 -3.99 -22.60
C MET A 560 1.45 -3.31 -22.87
N LEU A 561 1.24 -2.11 -22.32
CA LEU A 561 -0.05 -1.42 -22.37
C LEU A 561 -0.37 -0.81 -23.76
N SER A 562 0.64 -0.55 -24.58
CA SER A 562 0.52 0.12 -25.89
C SER A 562 0.35 -0.84 -27.07
N ASN A 563 1.05 -1.99 -27.08
CA ASN A 563 1.21 -2.82 -28.28
C ASN A 563 -0.04 -3.59 -28.74
N ALA A 564 -1.14 -3.55 -27.99
CA ALA A 564 -2.38 -4.24 -28.36
C ALA A 564 -3.20 -3.57 -29.48
N HIS A 565 -2.80 -2.38 -29.96
CA HIS A 565 -3.46 -1.77 -31.13
C HIS A 565 -3.18 -2.50 -32.46
N HIS A 566 -2.17 -3.37 -32.53
CA HIS A 566 -1.83 -4.08 -33.77
C HIS A 566 -2.49 -5.46 -33.93
N HIS A 567 -3.00 -6.07 -32.86
CA HIS A 567 -3.62 -7.40 -32.96
C HIS A 567 -5.10 -7.40 -33.37
N HIS A 568 -5.79 -6.25 -33.35
CA HIS A 568 -7.19 -6.15 -33.81
C HIS A 568 -7.39 -5.66 -35.25
N HIS A 569 -6.31 -5.31 -35.98
CA HIS A 569 -6.39 -4.94 -37.40
C HIS A 569 -5.50 -5.77 -38.34
N GLY A 570 -4.77 -6.77 -37.85
CA GLY A 570 -3.95 -7.69 -38.65
C GLY A 570 -4.73 -8.83 -39.32
N GLY A 571 -5.92 -8.54 -39.85
CA GLY A 571 -6.71 -9.45 -40.66
C GLY A 571 -6.66 -9.06 -42.14
N SER A 572 -5.47 -8.97 -42.74
CA SER A 572 -5.27 -9.15 -44.17
C SER A 572 -3.79 -9.06 -44.55
N THR A 573 -3.35 -10.12 -45.22
CA THR A 573 -2.26 -10.13 -46.22
C THR A 573 -0.87 -9.66 -45.78
N PHE A 574 0.02 -10.62 -45.51
CA PHE A 574 1.32 -10.64 -46.19
C PHE A 574 1.75 -12.10 -46.42
N SER A 575 1.56 -12.53 -47.66
CA SER A 575 2.21 -13.69 -48.26
C SER A 575 3.36 -13.20 -49.13
N ARG A 576 4.60 -13.52 -48.72
CA ARG A 576 5.73 -14.04 -49.51
C ARG A 576 7.03 -13.87 -48.75
#